data_AF-A0AAN4WQ79-F1
#
_entry.id   AF-A0AAN4WQ79-F1
#
_cell.length_a   1.000
_cell.length_b   1.000
_cell.length_c   1.000
_cell.angle_alpha   90.00
_cell.angle_beta   90.00
_cell.angle_gamma   90.00
#
_symmetry.space_group_name_H-M   'P 1'
#
loop_
_entity.id
_entity.type
_entity.pdbx_description
1 polymer ?
#
loop_
_entity_poly.entity_id
_entity_poly.type
_entity_poly.pdbx_seq_one_letter_code
_entity_poly.pdbx_strand_id
1 'polypeptide(L)' 'MHATIHGERTLTELDFARLSKLPGRELPPALAALLASAEVTGSRAVPGDVVTM' A
#
# COMPACT_ATOMS: atom_id res chain seq x y z
N MET A 1 17.17 -6.88 8.10
CA MET A 1 16.37 -7.42 6.97
C MET A 1 14.95 -7.60 7.49
N HIS A 2 14.04 -6.67 7.19
CA HIS A 2 12.65 -6.79 7.64
C HIS A 2 12.00 -7.96 6.89
N ALA A 3 11.55 -8.97 7.62
CA ALA A 3 10.83 -10.09 7.04
C ALA A 3 9.57 -9.56 6.34
N THR A 4 9.39 -9.92 5.07
CA THR A 4 8.20 -9.57 4.31
C THR A 4 7.06 -10.48 4.76
N ILE A 5 6.36 -10.12 5.84
CA ILE A 5 5.19 -10.87 6.29
C ILE A 5 4.06 -10.61 5.28
N HIS A 6 3.50 -11.69 4.71
CA HIS A 6 2.32 -11.63 3.84
C HIS A 6 1.15 -11.01 4.62
N GLY A 7 0.45 -10.03 4.03
CA GLY A 7 -0.67 -9.31 4.65
C GLY A 7 -0.31 -7.93 5.26
N GLU A 8 0.96 -7.63 5.55
CA GLU A 8 1.37 -6.32 6.09
C GLU A 8 1.36 -5.18 5.05
N ARG A 9 1.16 -5.50 3.77
CA ARG A 9 1.23 -4.52 2.66
C ARG A 9 0.01 -4.59 1.75
N THR A 10 -1.15 -4.93 2.30
CA THR A 10 -2.40 -4.93 1.56
C THR A 10 -2.94 -3.50 1.45
N LEU A 11 -3.25 -3.06 0.24
CA LEU A 11 -3.89 -1.77 -0.03
C LEU A 11 -5.17 -1.99 -0.84
N THR A 12 -6.14 -1.10 -0.64
CA THR A 12 -7.23 -0.99 -1.61
C THR A 12 -6.71 -0.40 -2.93
N GLU A 13 -7.37 -0.71 -4.04
CA GLU A 13 -7.11 -0.04 -5.33
C GLU A 13 -7.15 1.49 -5.22
N LEU A 14 -8.10 2.02 -4.44
CA LEU A 14 -8.26 3.46 -4.22
C LEU A 14 -7.08 4.05 -3.44
N ASP A 15 -6.65 3.39 -2.37
CA ASP A 15 -5.52 3.86 -1.55
C ASP A 15 -4.23 3.82 -2.33
N PHE A 16 -3.98 2.74 -3.08
CA PHE A 16 -2.82 2.65 -3.97
C PHE A 16 -2.80 3.80 -4.97
N ALA A 17 -3.94 4.11 -5.60
CA ALA A 17 -4.06 5.20 -6.57
C ALA A 17 -3.83 6.58 -5.93
N ARG A 18 -4.32 6.80 -4.70
CA ARG A 18 -4.11 8.05 -3.94
C ARG A 18 -2.65 8.22 -3.55
N LEU A 19 -2.01 7.17 -3.03
CA LEU A 19 -0.60 7.18 -2.61
C LEU A 19 0.34 7.39 -3.82
N SER A 20 0.03 6.77 -4.96
CA SER A 20 0.80 6.93 -6.20
C SER A 20 0.72 8.34 -6.79
N LYS A 21 -0.27 9.14 -6.37
CA LYS A 21 -0.53 10.51 -6.83
C LYS A 21 -0.34 11.55 -5.74
N LEU A 22 0.35 11.20 -4.65
CA LEU A 22 0.61 12.15 -3.57
C LEU A 22 1.32 13.39 -4.11
N PRO A 23 0.82 14.60 -3.84
CA PRO A 23 1.43 15.83 -4.31
C PRO A 23 2.77 16.04 -3.60
N GLY A 24 3.84 16.04 -4.38
CA GLY A 24 5.22 16.12 -3.93
C GLY A 24 6.12 15.66 -5.07
N ARG A 25 7.27 16.31 -5.26
CA ARG A 25 8.08 16.10 -6.46
C ARG A 25 8.50 14.63 -6.64
N GLU A 26 8.72 13.92 -5.54
CA GLU A 26 9.08 12.51 -5.50
C GLU A 26 8.53 11.83 -4.22
N LEU A 27 8.11 10.56 -4.34
CA LEU A 27 7.76 9.73 -3.20
C LEU A 27 9.03 9.41 -2.40
N PRO A 28 8.99 9.47 -1.05
CA PRO A 28 10.09 9.00 -0.23
C PRO A 28 10.50 7.57 -0.65
N PRO A 29 11.80 7.25 -0.82
CA PRO A 29 12.24 5.96 -1.36
C PRO A 29 11.69 4.74 -0.61
N ALA A 30 11.53 4.85 0.71
CA ALA A 30 10.93 3.81 1.53
C ALA A 30 9.45 3.57 1.16
N LEU A 31 8.67 4.63 0.93
CA LEU A 31 7.27 4.53 0.52
C LEU A 31 7.16 3.97 -0.91
N ALA A 32 8.06 4.39 -1.81
CA ALA A 32 8.10 3.85 -3.18
C ALA A 32 8.38 2.33 -3.18
N ALA A 33 9.32 1.85 -2.36
CA ALA A 33 9.62 0.43 -2.23
C ALA A 33 8.46 -0.38 -1.63
N LEU A 34 7.74 0.20 -0.66
CA LEU A 34 6.55 -0.42 -0.09
C LEU A 34 5.41 -0.51 -1.12
N LEU A 35 5.14 0.57 -1.85
CA LEU A 35 4.12 0.57 -2.91
C LEU A 35 4.45 -0.43 -4.03
N ALA A 36 5.73 -0.55 -4.42
CA ALA A 36 6.15 -1.50 -5.44
C ALA A 36 5.96 -2.98 -5.03
N SER A 37 5.79 -3.26 -3.74
CA SER A 37 5.58 -4.61 -3.20
C SER A 37 4.20 -4.78 -2.53
N ALA A 38 3.29 -3.82 -2.71
CA ALA A 38 1.97 -3.86 -2.11
C ALA A 38 1.07 -4.88 -2.83
N GLU A 39 0.31 -5.63 -2.03
CA GLU A 39 -0.79 -6.44 -2.54
C GLU A 39 -2.01 -5.54 -2.70
N VAL A 40 -2.47 -5.37 -3.94
CA VAL A 40 -3.63 -4.50 -4.22
C VAL A 40 -4.87 -5.37 -4.36
N THR A 41 -5.89 -5.05 -3.59
CA THR A 41 -7.18 -5.76 -3.61
C THR A 41 -8.35 -4.78 -3.67
N GLY A 42 -9.52 -5.27 -4.06
CA GLY A 42 -10.75 -4.48 -4.03
C GLY A 42 -11.19 -4.21 -2.58
N SER A 43 -11.80 -3.05 -2.32
CA SER A 43 -12.17 -2.65 -0.96
C SER A 43 -13.07 -3.64 -0.21
N ARG A 44 -13.89 -4.42 -0.93
CA ARG A 44 -14.77 -5.45 -0.34
C ARG A 44 -14.04 -6.75 0.01
N ALA A 45 -12.82 -6.94 -0.49
CA ALA A 45 -12.01 -8.12 -0.29
C ALA A 45 -10.88 -7.89 0.73
N VAL A 46 -10.76 -6.67 1.29
CA VAL A 46 -9.80 -6.37 2.36
C VAL A 46 -10.24 -7.05 3.66
N PRO A 47 -9.35 -7.79 4.35
CA PRO A 47 -9.62 -8.34 5.67
C PRO A 47 -9.95 -7.25 6.70
N GLY A 48 -10.86 -7.54 7.64
CA GLY A 48 -11.36 -6.55 8.61
C GLY A 48 -10.34 -6.07 9.65
N ASP A 49 -9.16 -6.68 9.70
CA ASP A 49 -8.04 -6.34 10.57
C ASP A 49 -6.93 -5.55 9.86
N VAL A 50 -7.08 -5.24 8.56
CA VAL A 50 -6.14 -4.41 7.81
C VAL A 50 -6.47 -2.93 8.00
N VAL A 51 -5.46 -2.14 8.32
CA VAL A 51 -5.57 -0.68 8.41
C VAL A 51 -5.61 -0.08 7.00
N THR A 52 -6.70 0.60 6.67
CA THR A 52 -6.90 1.33 5.39
C THR A 52 -7.31 2.78 5.63
N MET A 53 -7.40 3.60 4.57
CA MET A 53 -7.84 5.01 4.65
C MET A 53 -9.33 5.21 4.34
#